data_AF-A0A822BR53-F1
#
_entry.id   AF-A0A822BR53-F1
#
_cell.length_a   1.000
_cell.length_b   1.000
_cell.length_c   1.000
_cell.angle_alpha   90.00
_cell.angle_beta   90.00
_cell.angle_gamma   90.00
#
_symmetry.space_group_name_H-M   'P 1'
#
loop_
_entity.id
_entity.type
_entity.pdbx_description
1 polymer ?
#
loop_
_entity_poly.entity_id
_entity_poly.type
_entity_poly.pdbx_seq_one_letter_code
_entity_poly.pdbx_strand_id
1 'polypeptide(L)'
;MEQTPASILRLLLFVICSYLLTIISVVIGLISQFLYWLIFDSFGRHEKRAKRKFKSINDQKDGEYYIIIIGTGFSGLGTAIKLKQHGMNNFIVLERRGHVGGTWYANQYPGCACDVPSNLYSFSFEPNPKWSHYFSRQPEIAEYLEYCTDKYNIRRHIQFNTNVTQLKW
;
A
#
# COMPACT_ATOMS: atom_id res chain seq x y z
N MET A 1 -35.29 37.57 53.92
CA MET A 1 -33.89 37.10 53.84
C MET A 1 -33.92 35.68 53.32
N GLU A 2 -33.29 35.54 52.17
CA GLU A 2 -33.37 34.44 51.21
C GLU A 2 -32.37 33.35 51.60
N GLN A 3 -32.85 32.25 52.17
CA GLN A 3 -32.04 31.05 52.41
C GLN A 3 -32.16 30.13 51.20
N THR A 4 -31.20 30.18 50.30
CA THR A 4 -31.01 29.12 49.31
C THR A 4 -30.64 27.84 50.08
N PRO A 5 -31.42 26.74 49.97
CA PRO A 5 -31.24 25.60 50.84
C PRO A 5 -29.98 24.86 50.41
N ALA A 6 -29.08 24.59 51.35
CA ALA A 6 -27.77 23.97 51.10
C ALA A 6 -27.82 22.66 50.28
N SER A 7 -28.99 22.03 50.15
CA SER A 7 -29.25 20.87 49.29
C SER A 7 -29.15 21.19 47.79
N ILE A 8 -29.62 22.34 47.33
CA ILE A 8 -29.56 22.73 45.91
C ILE A 8 -28.10 23.02 45.51
N LEU A 9 -27.36 23.72 46.38
CA LEU A 9 -25.94 23.98 46.16
C LEU A 9 -25.14 22.67 46.09
N ARG A 10 -25.41 21.71 46.98
CA ARG A 10 -24.79 20.38 46.94
C ARG A 10 -25.13 19.63 45.65
N LEU A 11 -26.40 19.64 45.23
CA LEU A 11 -26.82 18.98 43.99
C LEU A 11 -26.12 19.57 42.76
N LEU A 12 -26.04 20.91 42.67
CA LEU A 12 -25.31 21.59 41.60
C LEU A 12 -23.82 21.26 41.61
N LEU A 13 -23.20 21.24 42.80
CA LEU A 13 -21.80 20.81 42.96
C LEU A 13 -21.60 19.35 42.51
N PHE A 14 -22.52 18.44 42.85
CA PHE A 14 -22.46 17.05 42.40
C PHE A 14 -22.58 16.92 40.88
N VAL A 15 -23.51 17.66 40.26
CA VAL A 15 -23.68 17.66 38.79
C VAL A 15 -22.46 18.23 38.10
N ILE A 16 -21.92 19.36 38.58
CA ILE A 16 -20.71 19.97 38.03
C ILE A 16 -19.51 19.03 38.18
N CYS A 17 -19.33 18.42 39.36
CA CYS A 17 -18.23 17.49 39.61
C CYS A 17 -18.33 16.23 38.73
N SER A 18 -19.54 15.68 38.58
CA SER A 18 -19.78 14.54 37.69
C SER A 18 -19.47 14.89 36.23
N TYR A 19 -19.89 16.07 35.76
CA TYR A 19 -19.63 16.52 34.40
C TYR A 19 -18.13 16.76 34.14
N LEU A 20 -17.43 17.37 35.10
CA LEU A 20 -15.98 17.56 35.04
C LEU A 20 -15.23 16.21 35.01
N LEU A 21 -15.64 15.24 35.83
CA LEU A 21 -15.08 13.89 35.82
C LEU A 21 -15.26 13.20 34.46
N THR A 22 -16.42 13.32 33.83
CA THR A 22 -16.65 12.77 32.50
C THR A 22 -15.79 13.43 31.42
N ILE A 23 -15.65 14.76 31.44
CA ILE A 23 -14.80 15.47 30.48
C ILE A 23 -13.35 15.05 30.63
N ILE A 24 -12.85 14.99 31.87
CA ILE A 24 -11.47 14.58 32.15
C ILE A 24 -11.21 13.15 31.64
N SER A 25 -12.14 12.22 31.87
CA SER A 25 -12.01 10.84 31.38
C SER A 25 -11.94 10.77 29.85
N VAL A 26 -12.80 11.51 29.14
CA VAL A 26 -12.79 11.55 27.67
C VAL A 26 -11.50 12.14 27.14
N VAL A 27 -11.02 13.25 27.71
CA VAL A 27 -9.78 13.91 27.30
C VAL A 27 -8.57 12.99 27.53
N ILE A 28 -8.49 12.33 28.68
CA ILE A 28 -7.42 11.36 28.97
C ILE A 28 -7.48 10.19 27.99
N GLY A 29 -8.67 9.67 27.65
CA GLY A 29 -8.83 8.61 26.66
C GLY A 29 -8.31 9.01 25.28
N LEU A 30 -8.70 10.19 24.80
CA LEU A 30 -8.25 10.72 23.51
C LEU A 30 -6.74 10.98 23.47
N ILE A 31 -6.18 11.58 24.52
CA ILE A 31 -4.73 11.82 24.64
C ILE A 31 -3.98 10.50 24.74
N SER A 32 -4.48 9.53 25.51
CA SER A 32 -3.87 8.20 25.62
C SER A 32 -3.85 7.50 24.27
N GLN A 33 -4.94 7.53 23.51
CA GLN A 33 -5.01 6.90 22.19
C GLN A 33 -4.08 7.58 21.18
N PHE A 34 -3.98 8.91 21.22
CA PHE A 34 -3.03 9.67 20.42
C PHE A 34 -1.58 9.39 20.82
N LEU A 35 -1.26 9.35 22.12
CA LEU A 35 0.07 9.03 22.63
C LEU A 35 0.46 7.58 22.37
N TYR A 36 -0.48 6.64 22.49
CA TYR A 36 -0.25 5.24 22.08
C TYR A 36 0.09 5.17 20.60
N TRP A 37 -0.66 5.88 19.75
CA TRP A 37 -0.34 5.97 18.33
C TRP A 37 1.04 6.59 18.08
N LEU A 38 1.36 7.72 18.74
CA LEU A 38 2.63 8.43 18.59
C LEU A 38 3.83 7.63 19.10
N ILE A 39 3.73 6.99 20.27
CA ILE A 39 4.77 6.13 20.85
C ILE A 39 4.92 4.90 19.97
N PHE A 40 3.83 4.27 19.55
CA PHE A 40 3.91 3.11 18.69
C PHE A 40 4.43 3.43 17.29
N ASP A 41 4.20 4.62 16.75
CA ASP A 41 4.80 5.11 15.49
C ASP A 41 6.29 5.44 15.68
N SER A 42 6.64 6.11 16.78
CA SER A 42 8.02 6.50 17.12
C SER A 42 8.91 5.30 17.48
N PHE A 43 8.36 4.26 18.12
CA PHE A 43 9.08 3.05 18.52
C PHE A 43 8.86 1.85 17.58
N GLY A 44 7.80 1.83 16.77
CA GLY A 44 7.29 0.64 16.11
C GLY A 44 7.20 0.75 14.59
N ARG A 45 8.28 0.30 13.94
CA ARG A 45 8.42 -0.04 12.51
C ARG A 45 8.71 1.13 11.57
N HIS A 46 9.98 1.51 11.45
CA HIS A 46 10.40 2.05 10.14
C HIS A 46 11.82 1.76 9.62
N GLU A 47 12.73 1.13 10.37
CA GLU A 47 14.07 0.87 9.79
C GLU A 47 14.71 -0.49 10.03
N LYS A 48 14.49 -1.13 11.19
CA LYS A 48 15.39 -2.23 11.58
C LYS A 48 15.16 -3.56 10.84
N ARG A 49 13.97 -3.81 10.29
CA ARG A 49 13.69 -5.03 9.50
C ARG A 49 14.17 -4.94 8.05
N ALA A 50 14.25 -3.73 7.49
CA ALA A 50 14.75 -3.48 6.14
C ALA A 50 16.29 -3.58 6.04
N LYS A 51 17.00 -3.42 7.17
CA LYS A 51 18.47 -3.53 7.26
C LYS A 51 18.95 -4.89 7.80
N ARG A 52 18.17 -5.98 7.68
CA ARG A 52 18.80 -7.31 7.62
C ARG A 52 19.54 -7.31 6.29
N LYS A 53 20.81 -6.83 6.32
CA LYS A 53 21.74 -6.80 5.20
C LYS A 53 21.51 -8.07 4.41
N PHE A 54 20.79 -7.95 3.29
CA PHE A 54 20.73 -9.00 2.30
C PHE A 54 22.17 -9.00 1.77
N LYS A 55 23.00 -9.80 2.43
CA LYS A 55 24.43 -9.99 2.17
C LYS A 55 24.54 -10.04 0.67
N SER A 56 25.32 -9.15 0.05
CA SER A 56 25.38 -9.01 -1.41
C SER A 56 25.48 -10.40 -2.00
N ILE A 57 24.38 -10.88 -2.60
CA ILE A 57 24.37 -12.23 -3.10
C ILE A 57 25.01 -12.16 -4.48
N ASN A 58 26.33 -12.12 -4.46
CA ASN A 58 27.20 -12.26 -5.61
C ASN A 58 27.43 -13.74 -5.96
N ASP A 59 26.69 -14.65 -5.34
CA ASP A 59 26.76 -16.08 -5.63
C ASP A 59 25.48 -16.49 -6.37
N GLN A 60 25.29 -15.92 -7.56
CA GLN A 60 24.25 -16.35 -8.49
C GLN A 60 24.62 -17.74 -9.00
N LYS A 61 23.97 -18.78 -8.45
CA LYS A 61 23.92 -20.08 -9.11
C LYS A 61 22.88 -20.01 -10.22
N ASP A 62 23.28 -20.42 -11.43
CA ASP A 62 22.37 -20.49 -12.58
C ASP A 62 21.12 -21.32 -12.21
N GLY A 63 19.95 -20.70 -12.30
CA GLY A 63 18.65 -21.34 -12.03
C GLY A 63 18.05 -21.11 -10.64
N GLU A 64 18.72 -20.41 -9.72
CA GLU A 64 18.16 -20.09 -8.39
C GLU A 64 17.75 -18.61 -8.27
N TYR A 65 16.45 -18.37 -8.10
CA TYR A 65 15.90 -17.05 -7.79
C TYR A 65 15.64 -16.89 -6.30
N TYR A 66 16.05 -15.76 -5.71
CA TYR A 66 15.72 -15.47 -4.30
C TYR A 66 14.30 -14.96 -4.10
N ILE A 67 13.72 -14.40 -5.15
CA ILE A 67 12.40 -13.80 -5.11
C ILE A 67 11.64 -14.23 -6.36
N ILE A 68 10.45 -14.79 -6.14
CA ILE A 68 9.50 -15.13 -7.19
C ILE A 68 8.29 -14.20 -7.01
N ILE A 69 7.96 -13.47 -8.06
CA ILE A 69 6.76 -12.62 -8.14
C ILE A 69 5.78 -13.33 -9.08
N ILE A 70 4.52 -13.45 -8.69
CA ILE A 70 3.49 -14.10 -9.51
C ILE A 70 2.51 -13.04 -9.98
N GLY A 71 2.45 -12.84 -11.31
CA GLY A 71 1.56 -11.90 -11.99
C GLY A 71 2.22 -10.56 -12.34
N THR A 72 1.74 -9.97 -13.43
CA THR A 72 2.23 -8.70 -14.00
C THR A 72 1.17 -7.59 -13.96
N GLY A 73 0.34 -7.59 -12.92
CA GLY A 73 -0.51 -6.43 -12.59
C GLY A 73 0.28 -5.33 -11.89
N PHE A 74 -0.41 -4.27 -11.45
CA PHE A 74 0.19 -3.16 -10.71
C PHE A 74 1.06 -3.61 -9.52
N SER A 75 0.57 -4.57 -8.73
CA SER A 75 1.31 -5.08 -7.57
C SER A 75 2.63 -5.76 -7.98
N GLY A 76 2.57 -6.72 -8.90
CA GLY A 76 3.74 -7.47 -9.34
C GLY A 76 4.79 -6.59 -10.03
N LEU A 77 4.36 -5.70 -10.93
CA LEU A 77 5.27 -4.74 -11.55
C LEU A 77 5.83 -3.75 -10.54
N GLY A 78 5.00 -3.20 -9.66
CA GLY A 78 5.45 -2.28 -8.61
C GLY A 78 6.50 -2.90 -7.70
N THR A 79 6.31 -4.18 -7.31
CA THR A 79 7.31 -4.95 -6.57
C THR A 79 8.60 -5.13 -7.38
N ALA A 80 8.52 -5.60 -8.62
CA ALA A 80 9.69 -5.81 -9.47
C ALA A 80 10.50 -4.52 -9.70
N ILE A 81 9.81 -3.40 -9.96
CA ILE A 81 10.42 -2.08 -10.12
C ILE A 81 11.14 -1.66 -8.84
N LYS A 82 10.50 -1.82 -7.67
CA LYS A 82 11.12 -1.46 -6.39
C LYS A 82 12.33 -2.33 -6.07
N LEU A 83 12.27 -3.64 -6.32
CA LEU A 83 13.43 -4.52 -6.15
C LEU A 83 14.61 -4.04 -6.99
N LYS A 84 14.34 -3.73 -8.27
CA LYS A 84 15.36 -3.22 -9.18
C LYS A 84 15.94 -1.87 -8.73
N GLN A 85 15.10 -0.94 -8.29
CA GLN A 85 15.53 0.35 -7.74
C GLN A 85 16.43 0.18 -6.49
N HIS A 86 16.23 -0.89 -5.73
CA HIS A 86 17.07 -1.25 -4.58
C HIS A 86 18.28 -2.13 -4.93
N GLY A 87 18.59 -2.32 -6.22
CA GLY A 87 19.73 -3.13 -6.68
C GLY A 87 19.54 -4.64 -6.52
N MET A 88 18.34 -5.10 -6.15
CA MET A 88 18.00 -6.51 -6.06
C MET A 88 17.56 -7.01 -7.43
N ASN A 89 18.46 -7.68 -8.16
CA ASN A 89 18.21 -8.16 -9.52
C ASN A 89 17.95 -9.67 -9.62
N ASN A 90 18.17 -10.44 -8.54
CA ASN A 90 17.90 -11.88 -8.57
C ASN A 90 16.44 -12.21 -8.26
N PHE A 91 15.57 -11.92 -9.22
CA PHE A 91 14.16 -12.25 -9.15
C PHE A 91 13.60 -12.62 -10.52
N ILE A 92 12.52 -13.39 -10.49
CA ILE A 92 11.71 -13.74 -11.65
C ILE A 92 10.25 -13.33 -11.42
N VAL A 93 9.60 -12.89 -12.49
CA VAL A 93 8.17 -12.60 -12.52
C VAL A 93 7.50 -13.66 -13.41
N LEU A 94 6.58 -14.45 -12.86
CA LEU A 94 5.85 -15.47 -13.60
C LEU A 94 4.47 -14.93 -13.97
N GLU A 95 4.17 -14.84 -15.25
CA GLU A 95 2.87 -14.38 -15.76
C GLU A 95 2.17 -15.51 -16.51
N ARG A 96 0.92 -15.77 -16.14
CA ARG A 96 0.10 -16.81 -16.77
C ARG A 96 -0.16 -16.51 -18.26
N ARG A 97 -0.29 -15.23 -18.62
CA ARG A 97 -0.65 -14.79 -19.97
C ARG A 97 0.58 -14.40 -20.79
N GLY A 98 0.36 -14.11 -22.08
CA GLY A 98 1.40 -13.73 -23.03
C GLY A 98 1.82 -12.25 -23.00
N HIS A 99 1.27 -11.44 -22.08
CA HIS A 99 1.47 -10.00 -22.07
C HIS A 99 1.31 -9.42 -20.66
N VAL A 100 1.78 -8.19 -20.44
CA VAL A 100 1.68 -7.50 -19.16
C VAL A 100 0.29 -6.89 -18.99
N GLY A 101 -0.14 -6.70 -17.74
CA GLY A 101 -1.29 -5.84 -17.43
C GLY A 101 -2.21 -6.40 -16.36
N GLY A 102 -2.09 -7.68 -16.02
CA GLY A 102 -2.94 -8.32 -15.01
C GLY A 102 -4.42 -8.15 -15.34
N THR A 103 -5.18 -7.50 -14.44
CA THR A 103 -6.60 -7.15 -14.66
C THR A 103 -6.84 -6.42 -15.98
N TRP A 104 -5.96 -5.49 -16.33
CA TRP A 104 -6.12 -4.66 -17.51
C TRP A 104 -5.78 -5.39 -18.80
N TYR A 105 -5.01 -6.48 -18.75
CA TYR A 105 -4.86 -7.35 -19.92
C TYR A 105 -5.99 -8.38 -20.00
N ALA A 106 -6.45 -8.89 -18.85
CA ALA A 106 -7.45 -9.94 -18.77
C ALA A 106 -8.88 -9.50 -19.16
N ASN A 107 -9.21 -8.21 -19.03
CA ASN A 107 -10.54 -7.67 -19.29
C ASN A 107 -10.49 -6.74 -20.50
N GLN A 108 -11.26 -7.04 -21.56
CA GLN A 108 -11.29 -6.24 -22.79
C GLN A 108 -12.74 -6.05 -23.30
N TYR A 109 -13.71 -6.08 -22.40
CA TYR A 109 -15.11 -5.86 -22.77
C TYR A 109 -15.38 -4.37 -23.06
N PRO A 110 -16.35 -4.04 -23.93
CA PRO A 110 -16.69 -2.65 -24.24
C PRO A 110 -17.06 -1.85 -22.99
N GLY A 111 -16.44 -0.67 -22.83
CA GLY A 111 -16.66 0.20 -21.68
C GLY A 111 -15.83 -0.12 -20.44
N CYS A 112 -14.90 -1.09 -20.49
CA CYS A 112 -14.00 -1.38 -19.37
C CYS A 112 -13.16 -0.15 -18.99
N ALA A 113 -13.29 0.30 -17.75
CA ALA A 113 -12.64 1.49 -17.21
C ALA A 113 -12.39 1.37 -15.70
N CYS A 114 -11.53 2.23 -15.17
CA CYS A 114 -11.30 2.34 -13.74
C CYS A 114 -12.33 3.25 -13.07
N ASP A 115 -12.71 2.93 -11.84
CA ASP A 115 -13.56 3.74 -10.97
C ASP A 115 -12.77 4.74 -10.11
N VAL A 116 -11.44 4.64 -10.09
CA VAL A 116 -10.52 5.56 -9.43
C VAL A 116 -10.15 6.69 -10.40
N PRO A 117 -10.13 7.97 -9.94
CA PRO A 117 -9.62 9.07 -10.76
C PRO A 117 -8.22 8.76 -11.30
N SER A 118 -8.01 8.98 -12.60
CA SER A 118 -6.80 8.54 -13.32
C SER A 118 -5.50 9.05 -12.73
N ASN A 119 -5.50 10.28 -12.21
CA ASN A 119 -4.36 10.90 -11.53
C ASN A 119 -3.95 10.16 -10.24
N LEU A 120 -4.87 9.42 -9.62
CA LEU A 120 -4.60 8.59 -8.44
C LEU A 120 -4.31 7.12 -8.82
N TYR A 121 -4.56 6.73 -10.07
CA TYR A 121 -4.40 5.36 -10.56
C TYR A 121 -3.09 5.18 -11.35
N SER A 122 -2.00 5.70 -10.79
CA SER A 122 -0.62 5.56 -11.29
C SER A 122 0.30 5.14 -10.15
N PHE A 123 1.47 4.59 -10.47
CA PHE A 123 2.51 4.42 -9.45
C PHE A 123 2.91 5.78 -8.90
N SER A 124 3.05 5.89 -7.58
CA SER A 124 3.43 7.14 -6.92
C SER A 124 4.79 7.69 -7.35
N PHE A 125 5.67 6.81 -7.84
CA PHE A 125 6.99 7.16 -8.39
C PHE A 125 6.99 7.34 -9.92
N GLU A 126 5.86 7.10 -10.59
CA GLU A 126 5.70 7.23 -12.04
C GLU A 126 4.29 7.76 -12.37
N PRO A 127 3.95 9.00 -11.98
CA PRO A 127 2.67 9.59 -12.34
C PRO A 127 2.57 9.77 -13.86
N ASN A 128 1.38 9.53 -14.42
CA ASN A 128 1.15 9.74 -15.85
C ASN A 128 0.36 11.04 -16.09
N PRO A 129 0.97 12.10 -16.67
CA PRO A 129 0.26 13.34 -16.97
C PRO A 129 -0.57 13.28 -18.26
N LYS A 130 -0.48 12.17 -19.02
CA LYS A 130 -1.08 12.03 -20.35
C LYS A 130 -2.45 11.36 -20.34
N TRP A 131 -3.05 11.14 -19.17
CA TRP A 131 -4.39 10.59 -19.07
C TRP A 131 -5.39 11.46 -19.86
N SER A 132 -6.06 10.84 -20.82
CA SER A 132 -7.06 11.42 -21.71
C SER A 132 -8.44 11.54 -21.08
N HIS A 133 -8.71 10.75 -20.04
CA HIS A 133 -9.98 10.73 -19.32
C HIS A 133 -9.76 10.87 -17.81
N TYR A 134 -10.75 11.47 -17.12
CA TYR A 134 -10.77 11.54 -15.65
C TYR A 134 -10.88 10.14 -15.01
N PHE A 135 -11.52 9.20 -15.71
CA PHE A 135 -11.56 7.77 -15.40
C PHE A 135 -10.99 7.01 -16.59
N SER A 136 -9.72 6.58 -16.50
CA SER A 136 -9.01 5.94 -17.61
C SER A 136 -9.70 4.66 -18.04
N ARG A 137 -9.75 4.46 -19.36
CA ARG A 137 -10.25 3.23 -19.97
C ARG A 137 -9.16 2.16 -19.96
N GLN A 138 -9.56 0.90 -20.05
CA GLN A 138 -8.63 -0.22 -20.04
C GLN A 138 -7.44 -0.10 -21.01
N PRO A 139 -7.59 0.32 -22.28
CA PRO A 139 -6.46 0.36 -23.22
C PRO A 139 -5.34 1.29 -22.74
N GLU A 140 -5.74 2.42 -22.17
CA GLU A 140 -4.82 3.45 -21.69
C GLU A 140 -4.05 3.00 -20.45
N ILE A 141 -4.71 2.26 -19.56
CA ILE A 141 -4.07 1.68 -18.37
C ILE A 141 -3.13 0.54 -18.77
N ALA A 142 -3.53 -0.29 -19.74
CA ALA A 142 -2.67 -1.34 -20.28
C ALA A 142 -1.40 -0.73 -20.90
N GLU A 143 -1.53 0.32 -21.71
CA GLU A 143 -0.40 1.04 -22.30
C GLU A 143 0.52 1.63 -21.22
N TYR A 144 -0.04 2.21 -20.15
CA TYR A 144 0.74 2.72 -19.03
C TYR A 144 1.57 1.62 -18.34
N LEU A 145 1.01 0.42 -18.13
CA LEU A 145 1.72 -0.70 -17.52
C LEU A 145 2.81 -1.27 -18.44
N GLU A 146 2.56 -1.34 -19.74
CA GLU A 146 3.57 -1.70 -20.75
C GLU A 146 4.73 -0.69 -20.75
N TYR A 147 4.43 0.62 -20.77
CA TYR A 147 5.42 1.69 -20.65
C TYR A 147 6.30 1.55 -19.40
N CYS A 148 5.69 1.33 -18.23
CA CYS A 148 6.44 1.15 -16.99
C CYS A 148 7.34 -0.10 -17.06
N THR A 149 6.84 -1.19 -17.64
CA THR A 149 7.60 -2.43 -17.79
C THR A 149 8.88 -2.21 -18.60
N ASP A 150 8.79 -1.48 -19.71
CA ASP A 150 9.93 -1.21 -20.58
C ASP A 150 10.87 -0.14 -20.00
N LYS A 151 10.33 0.96 -19.46
CA LYS A 151 11.11 2.04 -18.83
C LYS A 151 12.03 1.51 -17.75
N TYR A 152 11.50 0.65 -16.88
CA TYR A 152 12.26 0.06 -15.78
C TYR A 152 12.95 -1.24 -16.20
N ASN A 153 12.91 -1.64 -17.47
CA ASN A 153 13.54 -2.84 -18.03
C ASN A 153 13.22 -4.08 -17.18
N ILE A 154 11.92 -4.25 -16.88
CA ILE A 154 11.38 -5.38 -16.12
C ILE A 154 11.04 -6.54 -17.05
N ARG A 155 10.77 -6.29 -18.34
CA ARG A 155 10.40 -7.32 -19.30
C ARG A 155 11.34 -8.53 -19.32
N ARG A 156 12.65 -8.29 -19.21
CA ARG A 156 13.70 -9.35 -19.15
C ARG A 156 13.61 -10.27 -17.92
N HIS A 157 12.89 -9.87 -16.88
CA HIS A 157 12.66 -10.67 -15.67
C HIS A 157 11.32 -11.43 -15.73
N ILE A 158 10.52 -11.20 -16.77
CA ILE A 158 9.19 -11.79 -16.90
C ILE A 158 9.26 -13.05 -17.75
N GLN A 159 8.77 -14.15 -17.19
CA GLN A 159 8.46 -15.36 -17.93
C GLN A 159 6.95 -15.42 -18.17
N PHE A 160 6.56 -15.11 -19.40
CA PHE A 160 5.17 -15.18 -19.86
C PHE A 160 4.70 -16.63 -20.04
N ASN A 161 3.39 -16.79 -20.27
CA ASN A 161 2.75 -18.08 -20.50
C ASN A 161 3.07 -19.15 -19.43
N THR A 162 3.31 -18.71 -18.19
CA THR A 162 3.73 -19.57 -17.08
C THR A 162 2.68 -19.53 -15.98
N ASN A 163 1.87 -20.58 -15.93
CA ASN A 163 0.84 -20.73 -14.91
C ASN A 163 1.41 -21.46 -13.69
N VAL A 164 1.52 -20.78 -12.56
CA VAL A 164 1.92 -21.41 -11.30
C VAL A 164 0.74 -22.20 -10.73
N THR A 165 0.90 -23.51 -10.58
CA THR A 165 -0.15 -24.42 -10.09
C THR A 165 0.03 -24.84 -8.64
N GLN A 166 1.26 -24.80 -8.12
CA GLN A 166 1.59 -25.25 -6.78
C GLN A 166 2.84 -24.55 -6.24
N LEU A 167 2.87 -24.34 -4.93
CA LEU A 167 4.05 -23.99 -4.15
C LEU A 167 4.23 -25.04 -3.06
N LYS A 168 5.45 -25.57 -2.90
CA LYS A 168 5.82 -26.50 -1.82
C LYS A 168 7.03 -25.92 -1.09
N TRP A 169 7.04 -26.05 0.23
CA TRP A 169 8.08 -25.58 1.13
C TRP A 169 8.72 -26.75 1.85
#